data_AF-A0A954FWX1-F1
#
_entry.id   AF-A0A954FWX1-F1
#
_cell.length_a   1.000
_cell.length_b   1.000
_cell.length_c   1.000
_cell.angle_alpha   90.00
_cell.angle_beta   90.00
_cell.angle_gamma   90.00
#
_symmetry.space_group_name_H-M   'P 1'
#
loop_
_entity.id
_entity.type
_entity.pdbx_description
1 polymer ?
#
loop_
_entity_poly.entity_id
_entity_poly.type
_entity_poly.pdbx_seq_one_letter_code
_entity_poly.pdbx_strand_id
1 'polypeptide(L)'
;SEVIPVFSRKPIYGYTFVAASSVAIVLLGYGVWAHHMFAVGLGMYADIFFAVGSLLIAIPTGIKVFNWTATLWGGEIRFNTAMHFAVGFLLQFVVGGLTGIMFAAVPIDWQLTDTYFVVAHFHYVLIGGLVFALFSATYYWFPKMTGRMLNERLGILQFWLWVLGFNMTFMVQHFLGLMGMPRRVYTYADNPGWALLNGIASLGAVFMAVGTLVFLWNIGVSLLRGKIAGDNPWDAFTLEWATTSPPPPENFTSIPEIKSRRPVWDMNHPDHADWKNEKTPADKGRRPNLPKLAAWSFIASEAVFFLLLLIAYIVFNTRSGEAVTSSVLDVKRTGVFSLFLISSSVTFWIAERFLKAGKKSAFVFSLGLTILLGITFLAGQAWEYTGLLMNDITINTDLFSATFFTVTGFHGIHVTAGVIALFVMLLMGIKGNLTSSKSHVFGAVGVYWHFVDVVWLAVFGIIYLGLLQ
;
A
#
# COMPACT_ATOMS: atom_id res chain seq x y z
N SER A 1 -6.14 13.79 8.42
CA SER A 1 -6.45 14.88 7.48
C SER A 1 -7.92 15.29 7.48
N GLU A 2 -8.88 14.40 7.75
CA GLU A 2 -10.32 14.79 7.76
C GLU A 2 -10.81 15.33 9.11
N VAL A 3 -10.41 14.68 10.21
CA VAL A 3 -10.81 15.03 11.58
C VAL A 3 -10.38 16.46 11.96
N ILE A 4 -9.10 16.81 11.70
CA ILE A 4 -8.50 18.08 12.11
C ILE A 4 -9.25 19.29 11.49
N PRO A 5 -9.46 19.38 10.16
CA PRO A 5 -10.26 20.43 9.54
C PRO A 5 -11.67 20.56 10.13
N VAL A 6 -12.39 19.45 10.25
CA VAL A 6 -13.79 19.44 10.70
C VAL A 6 -13.93 19.98 12.11
N PHE A 7 -13.07 19.54 13.04
CA PHE A 7 -13.12 20.02 14.41
C PHE A 7 -12.38 21.33 14.64
N SER A 8 -11.58 21.81 13.68
CA SER A 8 -11.02 23.19 13.68
C SER A 8 -11.94 24.20 12.99
N ARG A 9 -13.07 23.75 12.43
CA ARG A 9 -14.02 24.56 11.66
C ARG A 9 -13.39 25.31 10.49
N LYS A 10 -12.37 24.69 9.87
CA LYS A 10 -11.56 25.30 8.80
C LYS A 10 -11.27 24.30 7.70
N PRO A 11 -11.11 24.75 6.44
CA PRO A 11 -10.55 23.88 5.39
C PRO A 11 -9.12 23.47 5.73
N ILE A 12 -8.68 22.33 5.19
CA ILE A 12 -7.30 21.88 5.35
C ILE A 12 -6.34 22.92 4.73
N TYR A 13 -5.37 23.36 5.52
CA TYR A 13 -4.34 24.26 5.03
C TYR A 13 -3.46 23.52 4.02
N GLY A 14 -3.19 24.16 2.87
CA GLY A 14 -2.26 23.67 1.86
C GLY A 14 -2.57 22.27 1.32
N TYR A 15 -3.83 21.96 0.97
CA TYR A 15 -4.24 20.66 0.42
C TYR A 15 -3.27 20.11 -0.64
N THR A 16 -2.85 20.93 -1.60
CA THR A 16 -1.96 20.51 -2.68
C THR A 16 -0.62 20.00 -2.15
N PHE A 17 -0.08 20.62 -1.09
CA PHE A 17 1.15 20.16 -0.43
C PHE A 17 0.92 18.84 0.32
N VAL A 18 -0.23 18.67 0.99
CA VAL A 18 -0.60 17.42 1.67
C VAL A 18 -0.78 16.27 0.67
N ALA A 19 -1.39 16.53 -0.49
CA ALA A 19 -1.56 15.55 -1.55
C ALA A 19 -0.21 15.19 -2.21
N ALA A 20 0.58 16.21 -2.60
CA ALA A 20 1.88 16.01 -3.25
C ALA A 20 2.88 15.30 -2.33
N SER A 21 2.92 15.63 -1.05
CA SER A 21 3.75 14.94 -0.06
C SER A 21 3.37 13.47 0.09
N SER A 22 2.08 13.12 0.00
CA SER A 22 1.65 11.72 0.05
C SER A 22 2.16 10.92 -1.16
N VAL A 23 2.16 11.52 -2.34
CA VAL A 23 2.76 10.93 -3.55
C VAL A 23 4.28 10.79 -3.39
N ALA A 24 4.95 11.82 -2.88
CA ALA A 24 6.40 11.79 -2.64
C ALA A 24 6.79 10.70 -1.64
N ILE A 25 6.04 10.51 -0.56
CA ILE A 25 6.26 9.44 0.42
C ILE A 25 6.12 8.06 -0.24
N VAL A 26 5.10 7.86 -1.07
CA VAL A 26 4.93 6.60 -1.81
C VAL A 26 6.14 6.31 -2.70
N LEU A 27 6.60 7.30 -3.48
CA LEU A 27 7.75 7.13 -4.38
C LEU A 27 9.06 6.87 -3.62
N LEU A 28 9.34 7.67 -2.59
CA LEU A 28 10.55 7.51 -1.77
C LEU A 28 10.52 6.21 -0.96
N GLY A 29 9.35 5.75 -0.53
CA GLY A 29 9.17 4.54 0.27
C GLY A 29 9.70 3.27 -0.40
N TYR A 30 9.67 3.21 -1.74
CA TYR A 30 10.26 2.09 -2.49
C TYR A 30 11.80 2.10 -2.50
N GLY A 31 12.44 3.21 -2.12
CA GLY A 31 13.89 3.43 -2.27
C GLY A 31 14.70 3.38 -0.98
N VAL A 32 14.10 3.04 0.17
CA VAL A 32 14.73 3.23 1.49
C VAL A 32 14.86 1.96 2.34
N TRP A 33 14.40 0.81 1.85
CA TRP A 33 14.27 -0.42 2.65
C TRP A 33 15.56 -0.85 3.36
N ALA A 34 16.73 -0.61 2.74
CA ALA A 34 17.99 -1.10 3.28
C ALA A 34 18.51 -0.30 4.48
N HIS A 35 17.83 0.77 4.92
CA HIS A 35 18.14 1.35 6.24
C HIS A 35 17.90 0.35 7.38
N HIS A 36 17.16 -0.73 7.15
CA HIS A 36 17.00 -1.83 8.10
C HIS A 36 18.20 -2.81 8.11
N MET A 37 19.23 -2.53 7.31
CA MET A 37 20.34 -3.44 7.03
C MET A 37 21.71 -2.77 7.22
N PHE A 38 21.80 -1.55 7.75
CA PHE A 38 23.08 -0.85 7.89
C PHE A 38 24.13 -1.62 8.70
N ALA A 39 23.70 -2.50 9.62
CA ALA A 39 24.59 -3.34 10.41
C ALA A 39 25.00 -4.68 9.77
N VAL A 40 24.52 -5.01 8.56
CA VAL A 40 24.89 -6.28 7.88
C VAL A 40 26.12 -6.15 6.97
N GLY A 41 26.72 -4.96 6.88
CA GLY A 41 27.93 -4.72 6.09
C GLY A 41 27.68 -4.56 4.59
N LEU A 42 26.68 -3.76 4.19
CA LEU A 42 26.36 -3.49 2.77
C LEU A 42 27.49 -2.77 2.01
N GLY A 43 28.32 -2.01 2.73
CA GLY A 43 29.38 -1.18 2.19
C GLY A 43 28.98 0.29 2.07
N MET A 44 29.98 1.16 2.16
CA MET A 44 29.80 2.61 2.33
C MET A 44 28.87 3.26 1.29
N TYR A 45 28.98 2.90 0.02
CA TYR A 45 28.17 3.51 -1.04
C TYR A 45 26.67 3.17 -0.90
N ALA A 46 26.37 1.91 -0.57
CA ALA A 46 24.99 1.49 -0.31
C ALA A 46 24.45 2.20 0.93
N ASP A 47 25.21 2.17 2.03
CA ASP A 47 24.79 2.81 3.29
C ASP A 47 24.48 4.30 3.10
N ILE A 48 25.36 5.05 2.42
CA ILE A 48 25.13 6.48 2.13
C ILE A 48 23.88 6.69 1.26
N PHE A 49 23.71 5.89 0.20
CA PHE A 49 22.55 6.01 -0.69
C PHE A 49 21.23 5.85 0.09
N PHE A 50 21.12 4.79 0.88
CA PHE A 50 19.91 4.50 1.66
C PHE A 50 19.73 5.47 2.85
N ALA A 51 20.81 5.95 3.46
CA ALA A 51 20.77 6.97 4.50
C ALA A 51 20.19 8.29 3.98
N VAL A 52 20.73 8.80 2.86
CA VAL A 52 20.23 10.03 2.22
C VAL A 52 18.77 9.88 1.79
N GLY A 53 18.42 8.76 1.15
CA GLY A 53 17.03 8.47 0.78
C GLY A 53 16.09 8.48 1.99
N SER A 54 16.51 7.89 3.10
CA SER A 54 15.71 7.83 4.34
C SER A 54 15.55 9.20 5.00
N LEU A 55 16.60 10.03 5.01
CA LEU A 55 16.53 11.41 5.50
C LEU A 55 15.57 12.26 4.65
N LEU A 56 15.53 12.05 3.33
CA LEU A 56 14.63 12.78 2.44
C LEU A 56 13.15 12.52 2.73
N ILE A 57 12.78 11.37 3.29
CA ILE A 57 11.38 11.06 3.69
C ILE A 57 10.88 11.99 4.80
N ALA A 58 11.78 12.55 5.61
CA ALA A 58 11.41 13.49 6.66
C ALA A 58 10.77 14.78 6.10
N ILE A 59 11.16 15.21 4.89
CA ILE A 59 10.66 16.44 4.26
C ILE A 59 9.16 16.36 3.94
N PRO A 60 8.66 15.42 3.10
CA PRO A 60 7.24 15.36 2.79
C PRO A 60 6.40 15.02 4.04
N THR A 61 6.94 14.24 4.96
CA THR A 61 6.26 13.93 6.24
C THR A 61 6.12 15.20 7.10
N GLY A 62 7.19 15.98 7.23
CA GLY A 62 7.19 17.26 7.94
C GLY A 62 6.22 18.26 7.33
N ILE A 63 6.15 18.34 5.99
CA ILE A 63 5.15 19.16 5.29
C ILE A 63 3.73 18.80 5.76
N LYS A 64 3.37 17.52 5.88
CA LYS A 64 2.04 17.12 6.36
C LYS A 64 1.80 17.55 7.80
N VAL A 65 2.76 17.33 8.68
CA VAL A 65 2.71 17.76 10.09
C VAL A 65 2.45 19.26 10.19
N PHE A 66 3.22 20.09 9.49
CA PHE A 66 3.04 21.54 9.50
C PHE A 66 1.70 21.99 8.91
N ASN A 67 1.21 21.35 7.84
CA ASN A 67 -0.09 21.67 7.27
C ASN A 67 -1.24 21.30 8.23
N TRP A 68 -1.15 20.20 8.98
CA TRP A 68 -2.12 19.88 10.04
C TRP A 68 -2.07 20.90 11.19
N THR A 69 -0.88 21.29 11.64
CA THR A 69 -0.72 22.36 12.64
C THR A 69 -1.27 23.71 12.16
N ALA A 70 -1.02 24.07 10.91
CA ALA A 70 -1.55 25.30 10.31
C ALA A 70 -3.08 25.25 10.13
N THR A 71 -3.66 24.07 9.94
CA THR A 71 -5.12 23.88 9.90
C THR A 71 -5.75 24.16 11.27
N LEU A 72 -5.08 23.74 12.35
CA LEU A 72 -5.47 24.03 13.74
C LEU A 72 -5.37 25.52 14.06
N TRP A 73 -4.31 26.16 13.58
CA TRP A 73 -4.00 27.55 13.89
C TRP A 73 -5.14 28.49 13.47
N GLY A 74 -5.66 29.29 14.41
CA GLY A 74 -6.75 30.24 14.17
C GLY A 74 -8.08 29.58 13.79
N GLY A 75 -8.28 28.29 14.09
CA GLY A 75 -9.56 27.61 14.00
C GLY A 75 -10.35 27.67 15.32
N GLU A 76 -11.65 27.39 15.24
CA GLU A 76 -12.51 27.25 16.43
C GLU A 76 -12.50 25.77 16.86
N ILE A 77 -11.49 25.40 17.67
CA ILE A 77 -11.21 24.00 17.95
C ILE A 77 -12.25 23.39 18.91
N ARG A 78 -13.01 22.42 18.41
CA ARG A 78 -13.91 21.57 19.20
C ARG A 78 -13.15 20.34 19.71
N PHE A 79 -12.74 20.38 20.97
CA PHE A 79 -12.01 19.29 21.63
C PHE A 79 -12.93 18.14 22.07
N ASN A 80 -13.50 17.40 21.11
CA ASN A 80 -14.12 16.11 21.36
C ASN A 80 -13.10 14.96 21.35
N THR A 81 -13.53 13.74 21.63
CA THR A 81 -12.65 12.57 21.73
C THR A 81 -11.88 12.31 20.43
N ALA A 82 -12.54 12.41 19.27
CA ALA A 82 -11.87 12.24 17.97
C ALA A 82 -10.72 13.23 17.80
N MET A 83 -10.92 14.49 18.21
CA MET A 83 -9.92 15.54 18.14
C MET A 83 -8.77 15.35 19.14
N HIS A 84 -9.04 14.86 20.35
CA HIS A 84 -8.00 14.50 21.32
C HIS A 84 -7.04 13.46 20.74
N PHE A 85 -7.55 12.37 20.18
CA PHE A 85 -6.72 11.36 19.55
C PHE A 85 -5.98 11.87 18.31
N ALA A 86 -6.57 12.79 17.52
CA ALA A 86 -5.89 13.40 16.38
C ALA A 86 -4.70 14.28 16.80
N VAL A 87 -4.82 15.03 17.89
CA VAL A 87 -3.72 15.82 18.46
C VAL A 87 -2.69 14.91 19.13
N GLY A 88 -3.14 13.90 19.88
CA GLY A 88 -2.25 12.88 20.47
C GLY A 88 -1.41 12.18 19.41
N PHE A 89 -2.03 11.80 18.29
CA PHE A 89 -1.36 11.32 17.09
C PHE A 89 -0.27 12.29 16.63
N LEU A 90 -0.62 13.56 16.41
CA LEU A 90 0.31 14.55 15.89
C LEU A 90 1.55 14.69 16.78
N LEU A 91 1.37 14.74 18.10
CA LEU A 91 2.45 14.88 19.06
C LEU A 91 3.34 13.63 19.13
N GLN A 92 2.74 12.44 19.27
CA GLN A 92 3.51 11.19 19.35
C GLN A 92 4.23 10.90 18.04
N PHE A 93 3.57 11.13 16.91
CA PHE A 93 4.17 10.92 15.59
C PHE A 93 5.38 11.84 15.34
N VAL A 94 5.40 13.06 15.88
CA VAL A 94 6.59 13.93 15.82
C VAL A 94 7.75 13.34 16.60
N VAL A 95 7.52 12.85 17.83
CA VAL A 95 8.58 12.17 18.62
C VAL A 95 9.08 10.92 17.89
N GLY A 96 8.18 10.13 17.30
CA GLY A 96 8.53 8.98 16.47
C GLY A 96 9.33 9.37 15.22
N GLY A 97 8.95 10.45 14.54
CA GLY A 97 9.68 10.96 13.38
C GLY A 97 11.09 11.41 13.71
N LEU A 98 11.28 12.11 14.83
CA LEU A 98 12.60 12.56 15.29
C LEU A 98 13.53 11.39 15.59
N THR A 99 13.02 10.34 16.26
CA THR A 99 13.80 9.12 16.53
C THR A 99 14.05 8.29 15.28
N GLY A 100 13.18 8.37 14.26
CA GLY A 100 13.40 7.72 12.96
C GLY A 100 14.51 8.38 12.15
N ILE A 101 14.60 9.70 12.21
CA ILE A 101 15.72 10.45 11.59
C ILE A 101 17.06 10.01 12.20
N MET A 102 17.10 9.67 13.49
CA MET A 102 18.31 9.14 14.13
C MET A 102 18.75 7.80 13.50
N PHE A 103 17.81 6.91 13.17
CA PHE A 103 18.11 5.64 12.48
C PHE A 103 18.54 5.82 11.03
N ALA A 104 18.18 6.93 10.38
CA ALA A 104 18.71 7.25 9.06
C ALA A 104 20.20 7.67 9.09
N ALA A 105 20.74 7.99 10.28
CA ALA A 105 22.16 8.23 10.47
C ALA A 105 22.89 6.93 10.80
N VAL A 106 23.63 6.39 9.81
CA VAL A 106 24.32 5.08 9.88
C VAL A 106 25.13 4.86 11.17
N PRO A 107 25.96 5.81 11.67
CA PRO A 107 26.73 5.58 12.89
C PRO A 107 25.86 5.47 14.15
N ILE A 108 24.70 6.14 14.17
CA ILE A 108 23.74 6.04 15.28
C ILE A 108 22.99 4.71 15.18
N ASP A 109 22.59 4.30 13.98
CA ASP A 109 21.95 2.99 13.77
C ASP A 109 22.84 1.85 14.24
N TRP A 110 24.14 1.84 13.92
CA TRP A 110 25.05 0.79 14.39
C TRP A 110 25.06 0.59 15.91
N GLN A 111 24.80 1.65 16.68
CA GLN A 111 24.70 1.56 18.14
C GLN A 111 23.30 1.16 18.63
N LEU A 112 22.25 1.64 17.96
CA LEU A 112 20.87 1.52 18.45
C LEU A 112 20.07 0.39 17.80
N THR A 113 20.55 -0.14 16.68
CA THR A 113 19.95 -1.27 15.97
C THR A 113 19.89 -2.49 16.90
N ASP A 114 18.80 -3.25 16.78
CA ASP A 114 18.48 -4.38 17.67
C ASP A 114 18.47 -4.09 19.19
N THR A 115 18.38 -2.82 19.61
CA THR A 115 18.10 -2.44 21.01
C THR A 115 16.61 -2.13 21.24
N TYR A 116 16.23 -1.86 22.48
CA TYR A 116 14.93 -1.31 22.82
C TYR A 116 14.65 0.07 22.17
N PHE A 117 15.66 0.79 21.68
CA PHE A 117 15.46 2.10 21.04
C PHE A 117 14.70 1.94 19.72
N VAL A 118 15.02 0.93 18.91
CA VAL A 118 14.28 0.67 17.65
C VAL A 118 12.86 0.19 17.93
N VAL A 119 12.66 -0.55 19.03
CA VAL A 119 11.33 -0.96 19.50
C VAL A 119 10.52 0.27 19.84
N ALA A 120 11.07 1.17 20.66
CA ALA A 120 10.41 2.39 21.07
C ALA A 120 10.05 3.30 19.88
N HIS A 121 11.01 3.57 19.00
CA HIS A 121 10.81 4.35 17.78
C HIS A 121 9.64 3.80 16.94
N PHE A 122 9.68 2.50 16.65
CA PHE A 122 8.64 1.86 15.84
C PHE A 122 7.27 1.96 16.49
N HIS A 123 7.16 1.83 17.80
CA HIS A 123 5.88 1.96 18.50
C HIS A 123 5.38 3.41 18.55
N TYR A 124 6.25 4.43 18.56
CA TYR A 124 5.83 5.83 18.39
C TYR A 124 5.23 6.11 17.01
N VAL A 125 5.79 5.53 15.95
CA VAL A 125 5.23 5.73 14.59
C VAL A 125 4.06 4.78 14.28
N LEU A 126 4.05 3.56 14.81
CA LEU A 126 2.96 2.61 14.59
C LEU A 126 1.81 2.81 15.57
N ILE A 127 2.04 2.70 16.87
CA ILE A 127 0.96 2.82 17.86
C ILE A 127 0.60 4.29 18.03
N GLY A 128 1.59 5.14 18.32
CA GLY A 128 1.35 6.58 18.44
C GLY A 128 0.95 7.26 17.13
N GLY A 129 1.31 6.66 15.99
CA GLY A 129 0.82 7.07 14.67
C GLY A 129 -0.53 6.44 14.31
N LEU A 130 -0.48 5.20 13.82
CA LEU A 130 -1.63 4.49 13.27
C LEU A 130 -2.74 4.24 14.30
N VAL A 131 -2.43 3.73 15.49
CA VAL A 131 -3.49 3.32 16.45
C VAL A 131 -4.23 4.54 17.02
N PHE A 132 -3.52 5.63 17.36
CA PHE A 132 -4.18 6.88 17.75
C PHE A 132 -5.05 7.45 16.63
N ALA A 133 -4.57 7.39 15.37
CA ALA A 133 -5.39 7.78 14.22
C ALA A 133 -6.62 6.88 14.03
N LEU A 134 -6.52 5.57 14.30
CA LEU A 134 -7.64 4.62 14.25
C LEU A 134 -8.67 4.88 15.36
N PHE A 135 -8.24 5.24 16.57
CA PHE A 135 -9.17 5.68 17.61
C PHE A 135 -9.86 6.98 17.21
N SER A 136 -9.10 7.97 16.74
CA SER A 136 -9.66 9.22 16.22
C SER A 136 -10.71 8.97 15.13
N ALA A 137 -10.37 8.13 14.15
CA ALA A 137 -11.26 7.72 13.07
C ALA A 137 -12.50 6.99 13.58
N THR A 138 -12.35 6.10 14.57
CA THR A 138 -13.48 5.37 15.14
C THR A 138 -14.44 6.35 15.81
N TYR A 139 -13.97 7.22 16.70
CA TYR A 139 -14.85 8.23 17.32
C TYR A 139 -15.50 9.17 16.28
N TYR A 140 -14.80 9.47 15.18
CA TYR A 140 -15.32 10.30 14.11
C TYR A 140 -16.42 9.60 13.30
N TRP A 141 -16.19 8.39 12.78
CA TRP A 141 -17.12 7.70 11.87
C TRP A 141 -18.06 6.70 12.55
N PHE A 142 -17.91 6.40 13.84
CA PHE A 142 -18.81 5.48 14.56
C PHE A 142 -20.29 5.87 14.45
N PRO A 143 -20.69 7.16 14.57
CA PRO A 143 -22.07 7.57 14.33
C PRO A 143 -22.57 7.22 12.93
N LYS A 144 -21.73 7.39 11.91
CA LYS A 144 -22.05 7.09 10.53
C LYS A 144 -22.20 5.58 10.29
N MET A 145 -21.35 4.77 10.91
CA MET A 145 -21.39 3.31 10.74
C MET A 145 -22.53 2.65 11.51
N THR A 146 -22.92 3.19 12.66
CA THR A 146 -23.80 2.48 13.62
C THR A 146 -25.14 3.17 13.88
N GLY A 147 -25.28 4.44 13.49
CA GLY A 147 -26.44 5.27 13.86
C GLY A 147 -26.47 5.65 15.34
N ARG A 148 -25.38 5.47 16.09
CA ARG A 148 -25.29 5.74 17.54
C ARG A 148 -24.06 6.59 17.87
N MET A 149 -24.19 7.48 18.85
CA MET A 149 -23.08 8.27 19.38
C MET A 149 -22.33 7.51 20.47
N LEU A 150 -20.99 7.54 20.43
CA LEU A 150 -20.16 7.08 21.56
C LEU A 150 -20.24 8.07 22.73
N ASN A 151 -19.97 7.57 23.94
CA ASN A 151 -19.88 8.43 25.12
C ASN A 151 -18.54 9.18 25.16
N GLU A 152 -18.59 10.51 25.12
CA GLU A 152 -17.40 11.37 25.14
C GLU A 152 -16.60 11.27 26.45
N ARG A 153 -17.25 11.10 27.62
CA ARG A 153 -16.51 11.01 28.90
C ARG A 153 -15.67 9.75 28.98
N LEU A 154 -16.23 8.63 28.52
CA LEU A 154 -15.47 7.37 28.41
C LEU A 154 -14.36 7.48 27.36
N GLY A 155 -14.60 8.21 26.27
CA GLY A 155 -13.61 8.48 25.24
C GLY A 155 -12.42 9.30 25.75
N ILE A 156 -12.67 10.35 26.53
CA ILE A 156 -11.61 11.13 27.18
C ILE A 156 -10.85 10.31 28.22
N LEU A 157 -11.55 9.46 28.99
CA LEU A 157 -10.89 8.53 29.92
C LEU A 157 -9.96 7.56 29.17
N GLN A 158 -10.44 6.93 28.08
CA GLN A 158 -9.61 6.09 27.22
C GLN A 158 -8.39 6.86 26.73
N PHE A 159 -8.58 8.08 26.21
CA PHE A 159 -7.50 8.90 25.67
C PHE A 159 -6.38 9.09 26.69
N TRP A 160 -6.69 9.51 27.93
CA TRP A 160 -5.67 9.75 28.95
C TRP A 160 -4.99 8.46 29.43
N LEU A 161 -5.73 7.38 29.59
CA LEU A 161 -5.16 6.07 29.91
C LEU A 161 -4.16 5.62 28.83
N TRP A 162 -4.52 5.82 27.56
CA TRP A 162 -3.65 5.52 26.43
C TRP A 162 -2.43 6.44 26.33
N VAL A 163 -2.59 7.76 26.47
CA VAL A 163 -1.46 8.71 26.39
C VAL A 163 -0.44 8.46 27.50
N LEU A 164 -0.92 8.28 28.73
CA LEU A 164 -0.05 8.02 29.88
C LEU A 164 0.62 6.65 29.74
N GLY A 165 -0.18 5.60 29.47
CA GLY A 165 0.35 4.26 29.30
C GLY A 165 1.36 4.15 28.17
N PHE A 166 1.07 4.78 27.03
CA PHE A 166 1.93 4.79 25.86
C PHE A 166 3.30 5.43 26.14
N ASN A 167 3.33 6.61 26.76
CA ASN A 167 4.60 7.27 27.07
C ASN A 167 5.34 6.55 28.21
N MET A 168 4.65 6.07 29.24
CA MET A 168 5.27 5.24 30.29
C MET A 168 5.92 3.99 29.73
N THR A 169 5.31 3.35 28.73
CA THR A 169 5.91 2.20 28.03
C THR A 169 7.04 2.64 27.12
N PHE A 170 6.74 3.36 26.04
CA PHE A 170 7.70 3.49 24.94
C PHE A 170 8.68 4.63 25.11
N MET A 171 8.36 5.70 25.86
CA MET A 171 9.38 6.73 26.16
C MET A 171 10.50 6.11 27.00
N VAL A 172 10.12 5.30 27.99
CA VAL A 172 11.05 4.59 28.87
C VAL A 172 11.90 3.59 28.09
N GLN A 173 11.34 2.92 27.08
CA GLN A 173 12.09 2.02 26.23
C GLN A 173 13.18 2.72 25.38
N HIS A 174 13.02 4.00 25.02
CA HIS A 174 14.13 4.75 24.40
C HIS A 174 15.34 4.81 25.34
N PHE A 175 15.12 5.10 26.63
CA PHE A 175 16.22 5.12 27.61
C PHE A 175 16.84 3.74 27.81
N LEU A 176 16.03 2.67 27.91
CA LEU A 176 16.54 1.29 27.95
C LEU A 176 17.39 0.95 26.73
N GLY A 177 16.97 1.39 25.54
CA GLY A 177 17.74 1.22 24.31
C GLY A 177 19.07 1.97 24.32
N LEU A 178 19.09 3.22 24.81
CA LEU A 178 20.33 3.98 25.00
C LEU A 178 21.27 3.34 26.01
N MET A 179 20.74 2.63 27.00
CA MET A 179 21.50 1.83 27.97
C MET A 179 21.97 0.47 27.40
N GLY A 180 21.73 0.20 26.12
CA GLY A 180 22.17 -1.02 25.45
C GLY A 180 21.30 -2.24 25.71
N MET A 181 20.05 -2.09 26.18
CA MET A 181 19.16 -3.23 26.38
C MET A 181 18.76 -3.82 25.01
N PRO A 182 19.16 -5.08 24.70
CA PRO A 182 18.82 -5.72 23.44
C PRO A 182 17.33 -6.05 23.39
N ARG A 183 16.72 -5.96 22.21
CA ARG A 183 15.35 -6.44 22.01
C ARG A 183 15.32 -7.96 21.87
N ARG A 184 14.12 -8.56 21.94
CA ARG A 184 13.90 -10.02 21.73
C ARG A 184 14.61 -10.92 22.77
N VAL A 185 14.81 -10.41 23.98
CA VAL A 185 15.27 -11.19 25.13
C VAL A 185 14.11 -11.42 26.08
N TYR A 186 13.97 -12.64 26.59
CA TYR A 186 12.89 -12.99 27.53
C TYR A 186 13.20 -12.56 28.97
N THR A 187 14.47 -12.38 29.29
CA THR A 187 15.00 -11.92 30.59
C THR A 187 16.23 -11.06 30.34
N TYR A 188 16.64 -10.30 31.34
CA TYR A 188 17.76 -9.37 31.26
C TYR A 188 18.67 -9.48 32.49
N ALA A 189 19.94 -9.15 32.30
CA ALA A 189 20.91 -9.09 33.40
C ALA A 189 20.54 -8.00 34.42
N ASP A 190 20.98 -8.13 35.66
CA ASP A 190 20.75 -7.17 36.74
C ASP A 190 21.64 -5.92 36.58
N ASN A 191 21.43 -5.20 35.47
CA ASN A 191 22.09 -3.95 35.17
C ASN A 191 21.36 -2.79 35.90
N PRO A 192 22.09 -1.79 36.41
CA PRO A 192 21.50 -0.67 37.13
C PRO A 192 20.35 0.00 36.36
N GLY A 193 19.20 0.15 37.00
CA GLY A 193 18.03 0.84 36.44
C GLY A 193 17.16 0.01 35.48
N TRP A 194 17.66 -1.10 34.92
CA TRP A 194 16.89 -1.90 33.96
C TRP A 194 15.60 -2.46 34.55
N ALA A 195 15.65 -2.97 35.77
CA ALA A 195 14.47 -3.50 36.46
C ALA A 195 13.39 -2.42 36.69
N LEU A 196 13.79 -1.23 37.16
CA LEU A 196 12.89 -0.12 37.39
C LEU A 196 12.23 0.35 36.09
N LEU A 197 13.03 0.59 35.05
CA LEU A 197 12.53 1.09 33.76
C LEU A 197 11.63 0.06 33.07
N ASN A 198 11.98 -1.23 33.09
CA ASN A 198 11.08 -2.29 32.60
C ASN A 198 9.79 -2.39 33.43
N GLY A 199 9.87 -2.19 34.76
CA GLY A 199 8.70 -2.14 35.63
C GLY A 199 7.75 -0.98 35.26
N ILE A 200 8.28 0.22 35.05
CA ILE A 200 7.48 1.38 34.59
C ILE A 200 6.88 1.10 33.21
N ALA A 201 7.67 0.53 32.30
CA ALA A 201 7.19 0.23 30.96
C ALA A 201 6.05 -0.80 30.96
N SER A 202 6.14 -1.80 31.83
CA SER A 202 5.10 -2.82 32.04
C SER A 202 3.84 -2.22 32.66
N LEU A 203 3.97 -1.31 33.63
CA LEU A 203 2.85 -0.58 34.20
C LEU A 203 2.13 0.26 33.13
N GLY A 204 2.89 0.93 32.25
CA GLY A 204 2.32 1.65 31.11
C GLY A 204 1.47 0.76 30.19
N ALA A 205 1.89 -0.50 29.98
CA ALA A 205 1.14 -1.47 29.19
C ALA A 205 -0.20 -1.83 29.86
N VAL A 206 -0.23 -1.94 31.18
CA VAL A 206 -1.47 -2.14 31.95
C VAL A 206 -2.43 -0.96 31.78
N PHE A 207 -1.93 0.29 31.81
CA PHE A 207 -2.76 1.47 31.56
C PHE A 207 -3.41 1.44 30.17
N MET A 208 -2.66 1.09 29.13
CA MET A 208 -3.20 0.92 27.77
C MET A 208 -4.22 -0.22 27.70
N ALA A 209 -3.99 -1.34 28.38
CA ALA A 209 -4.95 -2.45 28.45
C ALA A 209 -6.27 -2.02 29.09
N VAL A 210 -6.22 -1.32 30.23
CA VAL A 210 -7.41 -0.75 30.88
C VAL A 210 -8.10 0.27 29.96
N GLY A 211 -7.35 1.15 29.30
CA GLY A 211 -7.91 2.09 28.32
C GLY A 211 -8.63 1.38 27.17
N THR A 212 -8.09 0.25 26.70
CA THR A 212 -8.73 -0.59 25.68
C THR A 212 -10.04 -1.20 26.19
N LEU A 213 -10.08 -1.68 27.44
CA LEU A 213 -11.31 -2.18 28.04
C LEU A 213 -12.37 -1.08 28.15
N VAL A 214 -11.98 0.14 28.54
CA VAL A 214 -12.89 1.31 28.55
C VAL A 214 -13.46 1.58 27.16
N PHE A 215 -12.63 1.48 26.11
CA PHE A 215 -13.07 1.64 24.72
C PHE A 215 -14.09 0.58 24.30
N LEU A 216 -13.80 -0.70 24.53
CA LEU A 216 -14.69 -1.80 24.19
C LEU A 216 -16.02 -1.69 24.96
N TRP A 217 -15.96 -1.31 26.23
CA TRP A 217 -17.14 -1.01 27.03
C TRP A 217 -17.95 0.15 26.44
N ASN A 218 -17.30 1.23 26.01
CA ASN A 218 -17.94 2.37 25.38
C ASN A 218 -18.69 1.96 24.09
N ILE A 219 -18.06 1.13 23.24
CA ILE A 219 -18.71 0.56 22.06
C ILE A 219 -19.94 -0.24 22.45
N GLY A 220 -19.80 -1.21 23.37
CA GLY A 220 -20.89 -2.10 23.77
C GLY A 220 -22.09 -1.32 24.34
N VAL A 221 -21.86 -0.37 25.25
CA VAL A 221 -22.92 0.46 25.82
C VAL A 221 -23.55 1.38 24.78
N SER A 222 -22.76 1.95 23.87
CA SER A 222 -23.27 2.90 22.87
C SER A 222 -24.08 2.21 21.76
N LEU A 223 -23.74 0.98 21.38
CA LEU A 223 -24.56 0.19 20.45
C LEU A 223 -25.93 -0.14 21.06
N LEU A 224 -25.98 -0.43 22.35
CA LEU A 224 -27.22 -0.82 23.05
C LEU A 224 -28.08 0.38 23.46
N ARG A 225 -27.44 1.46 23.93
CA ARG A 225 -28.11 2.58 24.64
C ARG A 225 -27.60 3.96 24.22
N GLY A 226 -26.72 4.06 23.23
CA GLY A 226 -26.17 5.32 22.75
C GLY A 226 -27.26 6.23 22.16
N LYS A 227 -27.05 7.53 22.25
CA LYS A 227 -27.91 8.53 21.62
C LYS A 227 -27.96 8.24 20.10
N ILE A 228 -29.15 8.31 19.51
CA ILE A 228 -29.31 8.18 18.06
C ILE A 228 -28.50 9.29 17.38
N ALA A 229 -27.67 8.90 16.41
CA ALA A 229 -26.90 9.83 15.61
C ALA A 229 -27.80 10.46 14.54
N GLY A 230 -27.68 11.77 14.35
CA GLY A 230 -28.20 12.40 13.13
C GLY A 230 -27.31 12.12 11.92
N ASP A 231 -27.70 12.67 10.78
CA ASP A 231 -26.97 12.49 9.51
C ASP A 231 -25.57 13.13 9.56
N ASN A 232 -25.49 14.32 10.16
CA ASN A 232 -24.26 15.10 10.33
C ASN A 232 -24.06 15.58 11.78
N PRO A 233 -23.68 14.70 12.73
CA PRO A 233 -23.55 15.08 14.14
C PRO A 233 -22.39 16.04 14.40
N TRP A 234 -21.45 16.17 13.47
CA TRP A 234 -20.24 16.99 13.59
C TRP A 234 -20.30 18.31 12.83
N ASP A 235 -21.36 18.52 12.05
CA ASP A 235 -21.47 19.62 11.09
C ASP A 235 -20.26 19.64 10.13
N ALA A 236 -19.87 18.47 9.64
CA ALA A 236 -18.73 18.24 8.75
C ALA A 236 -19.04 18.64 7.30
N PHE A 237 -17.99 18.71 6.47
CA PHE A 237 -18.03 19.36 5.15
C PHE A 237 -18.04 18.38 3.95
N THR A 238 -17.91 17.08 4.21
CA THR A 238 -17.66 16.03 3.22
C THR A 238 -18.88 15.12 3.02
N LEU A 239 -18.99 14.47 1.86
CA LEU A 239 -20.22 13.82 1.38
C LEU A 239 -20.73 12.69 2.26
N GLU A 240 -19.87 12.00 3.00
CA GLU A 240 -20.31 10.94 3.91
C GLU A 240 -21.27 11.46 5.00
N TRP A 241 -21.28 12.77 5.23
CA TRP A 241 -22.18 13.46 6.16
C TRP A 241 -23.43 14.05 5.50
N ALA A 242 -23.63 13.85 4.19
CA ALA A 242 -24.82 14.23 3.44
C ALA A 242 -25.84 13.09 3.25
N THR A 243 -25.60 11.94 3.89
CA THR A 243 -26.50 10.77 3.88
C THR A 243 -26.89 10.38 5.30
N THR A 244 -27.83 9.44 5.44
CA THR A 244 -28.33 8.97 6.74
C THR A 244 -27.25 8.28 7.58
N SER A 245 -27.53 8.05 8.86
CA SER A 245 -26.65 7.33 9.79
C SER A 245 -27.39 6.12 10.39
N PRO A 246 -27.18 4.87 9.92
CA PRO A 246 -26.28 4.49 8.83
C PRO A 246 -26.82 4.82 7.42
N PRO A 247 -25.95 4.84 6.39
CA PRO A 247 -26.37 5.07 5.00
C PRO A 247 -27.24 3.92 4.45
N PRO A 248 -28.11 4.18 3.47
CA PRO A 248 -28.80 3.12 2.72
C PRO A 248 -27.80 2.34 1.84
N PRO A 249 -28.14 1.13 1.36
CA PRO A 249 -27.25 0.30 0.53
C PRO A 249 -26.70 1.01 -0.73
N GLU A 250 -27.48 1.88 -1.34
CA GLU A 250 -27.13 2.69 -2.51
C GLU A 250 -26.33 3.97 -2.15
N ASN A 251 -26.10 4.24 -0.86
CA ASN A 251 -25.51 5.45 -0.27
C ASN A 251 -26.30 6.75 -0.49
N PHE A 252 -26.59 7.10 -1.75
CA PHE A 252 -27.30 8.33 -2.12
C PHE A 252 -28.41 8.03 -3.12
N THR A 253 -29.57 8.67 -2.95
CA THR A 253 -30.72 8.53 -3.86
C THR A 253 -30.47 9.17 -5.23
N SER A 254 -29.60 10.18 -5.29
CA SER A 254 -29.12 10.82 -6.51
C SER A 254 -27.64 11.15 -6.38
N ILE A 255 -26.92 11.19 -7.50
CA ILE A 255 -25.48 11.50 -7.48
C ILE A 255 -25.30 12.98 -7.12
N PRO A 256 -24.67 13.31 -5.97
CA PRO A 256 -24.47 14.70 -5.58
C PRO A 256 -23.50 15.41 -6.52
N GLU A 257 -23.80 16.67 -6.84
CA GLU A 257 -22.90 17.51 -7.62
C GLU A 257 -21.72 17.98 -6.75
N ILE A 258 -20.49 17.79 -7.22
CA ILE A 258 -19.26 18.16 -6.50
C ILE A 258 -18.58 19.31 -7.24
N LYS A 259 -18.56 20.49 -6.62
CA LYS A 259 -17.95 21.71 -7.18
C LYS A 259 -16.68 22.17 -6.44
N SER A 260 -16.48 21.70 -5.22
CA SER A 260 -15.31 22.01 -4.40
C SER A 260 -14.87 20.80 -3.58
N ARG A 261 -13.82 20.96 -2.79
CA ARG A 261 -13.38 19.93 -1.82
C ARG A 261 -14.30 19.80 -0.60
N ARG A 262 -15.21 20.74 -0.38
CA ARG A 262 -16.15 20.76 0.75
C ARG A 262 -17.61 20.81 0.26
N PRO A 263 -18.09 19.77 -0.43
CA PRO A 263 -19.40 19.82 -1.09
C PRO A 263 -20.58 20.03 -0.13
N VAL A 264 -20.53 19.52 1.10
CA VAL A 264 -21.62 19.72 2.08
C VAL A 264 -21.60 21.13 2.63
N TRP A 265 -20.42 21.74 2.76
CA TRP A 265 -20.31 23.17 3.10
C TRP A 265 -21.00 24.03 2.04
N ASP A 266 -20.71 23.77 0.76
CA ASP A 266 -21.27 24.52 -0.36
C ASP A 266 -22.79 24.38 -0.46
N MET A 267 -23.33 23.20 -0.17
CA MET A 267 -24.78 22.95 -0.14
C MET A 267 -25.46 23.73 0.99
N ASN A 268 -24.84 23.78 2.17
CA ASN A 268 -25.41 24.44 3.35
C ASN A 268 -25.18 25.97 3.36
N HIS A 269 -24.16 26.46 2.63
CA HIS A 269 -23.75 27.87 2.60
C HIS A 269 -23.55 28.36 1.15
N PRO A 270 -24.61 28.43 0.32
CA PRO A 270 -24.49 28.79 -1.09
C PRO A 270 -23.86 30.18 -1.33
N ASP A 271 -24.04 31.12 -0.39
CA ASP A 271 -23.46 32.46 -0.47
C ASP A 271 -21.95 32.46 -0.27
N HIS A 272 -21.42 31.52 0.53
CA HIS A 272 -20.01 31.37 0.88
C HIS A 272 -19.38 30.08 0.34
N ALA A 273 -19.94 29.55 -0.74
CA ALA A 273 -19.48 28.30 -1.33
C ALA A 273 -18.07 28.42 -1.92
N ASP A 274 -17.25 27.39 -1.70
CA ASP A 274 -15.83 27.37 -2.03
C ASP A 274 -15.57 27.36 -3.54
N TRP A 275 -16.45 26.76 -4.33
CA TRP A 275 -16.32 26.70 -5.80
C TRP A 275 -16.27 28.08 -6.46
N LYS A 276 -16.71 29.14 -5.76
CA LYS A 276 -16.55 30.52 -6.25
C LYS A 276 -15.09 30.97 -6.30
N ASN A 277 -14.25 30.40 -5.44
CA ASN A 277 -12.85 30.78 -5.25
C ASN A 277 -11.86 29.63 -5.54
N GLU A 278 -12.33 28.39 -5.57
CA GLU A 278 -11.55 27.17 -5.82
C GLU A 278 -11.86 26.58 -7.19
N LYS A 279 -10.82 26.35 -8.01
CA LYS A 279 -10.94 25.56 -9.26
C LYS A 279 -10.46 24.14 -9.02
N THR A 280 -11.26 23.16 -9.43
CA THR A 280 -10.94 21.74 -9.35
C THR A 280 -10.49 21.17 -10.72
N PRO A 281 -9.76 20.05 -10.76
CA PRO A 281 -9.45 19.36 -12.02
C PRO A 281 -10.70 18.88 -12.78
N ALA A 282 -11.82 18.63 -12.08
CA ALA A 282 -13.08 18.22 -12.68
C ALA A 282 -13.68 19.34 -13.54
N ASP A 283 -13.46 20.61 -13.19
CA ASP A 283 -13.89 21.78 -13.96
C ASP A 283 -13.24 21.84 -15.35
N LYS A 284 -12.12 21.14 -15.53
CA LYS A 284 -11.42 21.00 -16.83
C LYS A 284 -11.86 19.78 -17.64
N GLY A 285 -12.94 19.10 -17.24
CA GLY A 285 -13.48 17.91 -17.90
C GLY A 285 -12.62 16.64 -17.73
N ARG A 286 -11.59 16.68 -16.89
CA ARG A 286 -10.67 15.55 -16.71
C ARG A 286 -11.28 14.53 -15.75
N ARG A 287 -11.75 13.40 -16.28
CA ARG A 287 -12.21 12.25 -15.49
C ARG A 287 -11.26 11.05 -15.69
N PRO A 288 -10.73 10.44 -14.62
CA PRO A 288 -9.91 9.25 -14.75
C PRO A 288 -10.76 8.08 -15.26
N ASN A 289 -10.21 7.30 -16.19
CA ASN A 289 -10.84 6.05 -16.63
C ASN A 289 -10.57 4.98 -15.58
N LEU A 290 -11.52 4.75 -14.67
CA LEU A 290 -11.37 3.87 -13.50
C LEU A 290 -10.94 2.43 -13.87
N PRO A 291 -11.57 1.75 -14.87
CA PRO A 291 -11.10 0.42 -15.28
C PRO A 291 -9.66 0.41 -15.78
N LYS A 292 -9.25 1.41 -16.58
CA LYS A 292 -7.87 1.51 -17.05
C LYS A 292 -6.90 1.80 -15.91
N LEU A 293 -7.27 2.68 -14.97
CA LEU A 293 -6.44 2.99 -13.81
C LEU A 293 -6.24 1.75 -12.95
N ALA A 294 -7.31 0.99 -12.65
CA ALA A 294 -7.22 -0.24 -11.89
C ALA A 294 -6.33 -1.28 -12.58
N ALA A 295 -6.49 -1.47 -13.90
CA ALA A 295 -5.66 -2.37 -14.68
C ALA A 295 -4.18 -1.97 -14.65
N TRP A 296 -3.87 -0.68 -14.83
CA TRP A 296 -2.50 -0.19 -14.78
C TRP A 296 -1.89 -0.25 -13.37
N SER A 297 -2.67 0.00 -12.32
CA SER A 297 -2.22 -0.17 -10.93
C SER A 297 -1.87 -1.62 -10.63
N PHE A 298 -2.69 -2.57 -11.08
CA PHE A 298 -2.42 -4.00 -10.95
C PHE A 298 -1.18 -4.43 -11.77
N ILE A 299 -1.06 -3.97 -13.01
CA ILE A 299 0.12 -4.28 -13.84
C ILE A 299 1.40 -3.67 -13.26
N ALA A 300 1.32 -2.47 -12.70
CA ALA A 300 2.47 -1.85 -12.05
C ALA A 300 2.97 -2.67 -10.84
N SER A 301 2.08 -3.30 -10.06
CA SER A 301 2.51 -4.17 -8.96
C SER A 301 3.21 -5.43 -9.47
N GLU A 302 2.68 -6.07 -10.51
CA GLU A 302 3.32 -7.24 -11.13
C GLU A 302 4.66 -6.88 -11.78
N ALA A 303 4.75 -5.73 -12.44
CA ALA A 303 5.99 -5.26 -13.06
C ALA A 303 7.11 -5.08 -12.02
N VAL A 304 6.81 -4.49 -10.85
CA VAL A 304 7.79 -4.35 -9.76
C VAL A 304 8.20 -5.73 -9.23
N PHE A 305 7.26 -6.66 -9.10
CA PHE A 305 7.56 -8.01 -8.63
C PHE A 305 8.54 -8.75 -9.58
N PHE A 306 8.25 -8.75 -10.89
CA PHE A 306 9.15 -9.34 -11.89
C PHE A 306 10.50 -8.62 -11.95
N LEU A 307 10.52 -7.30 -11.84
CA LEU A 307 11.75 -6.52 -11.80
C LEU A 307 12.63 -6.96 -10.62
N LEU A 308 12.07 -7.14 -9.43
CA LEU A 308 12.83 -7.59 -8.25
C LEU A 308 13.35 -9.02 -8.41
N LEU A 309 12.56 -9.93 -8.99
CA LEU A 309 13.02 -11.29 -9.29
C LEU A 309 14.16 -11.30 -10.31
N LEU A 310 14.08 -10.48 -11.36
CA LEU A 310 15.13 -10.36 -12.37
C LEU A 310 16.40 -9.72 -11.81
N ILE A 311 16.27 -8.70 -10.96
CA ILE A 311 17.42 -8.12 -10.24
C ILE A 311 18.07 -9.19 -9.35
N ALA A 312 17.28 -9.97 -8.62
CA ALA A 312 17.81 -11.06 -7.80
C ALA A 312 18.56 -12.09 -8.65
N TYR A 313 17.97 -12.50 -9.79
CA TYR A 313 18.63 -13.39 -10.75
C TYR A 313 19.98 -12.80 -11.22
N ILE A 314 20.03 -11.54 -11.64
CA ILE A 314 21.26 -10.90 -12.10
C ILE A 314 22.29 -10.86 -10.97
N VAL A 315 21.93 -10.36 -9.78
CA VAL A 315 22.85 -10.21 -8.65
C VAL A 315 23.44 -11.55 -8.22
N PHE A 316 22.63 -12.60 -8.20
CA PHE A 316 23.07 -13.93 -7.77
C PHE A 316 23.94 -14.64 -8.80
N ASN A 317 23.64 -14.50 -10.10
CA ASN A 317 24.35 -15.20 -11.16
C ASN A 317 25.55 -14.43 -11.74
N THR A 318 25.67 -13.12 -11.51
CA THR A 318 26.87 -12.34 -11.90
C THR A 318 27.98 -12.42 -10.84
N ARG A 319 27.62 -12.56 -9.56
CA ARG A 319 28.59 -12.57 -8.44
C ARG A 319 29.17 -13.94 -8.15
N SER A 320 28.50 -15.02 -8.52
CA SER A 320 28.96 -16.38 -8.24
C SER A 320 30.20 -16.77 -9.05
N GLY A 321 30.53 -16.04 -10.14
CA GLY A 321 31.64 -16.40 -11.05
C GLY A 321 31.43 -17.74 -11.78
N GLU A 322 30.35 -18.46 -11.47
CA GLU A 322 29.93 -19.67 -12.11
C GLU A 322 29.15 -19.31 -13.37
N ALA A 323 29.87 -19.20 -14.49
CA ALA A 323 29.29 -19.17 -15.84
C ALA A 323 28.64 -20.52 -16.24
N VAL A 324 28.06 -21.24 -15.26
CA VAL A 324 27.83 -22.68 -15.33
C VAL A 324 26.34 -22.92 -15.26
N THR A 325 25.67 -22.89 -16.41
CA THR A 325 24.38 -23.58 -16.76
C THR A 325 23.66 -22.96 -17.96
N SER A 326 24.04 -21.76 -18.41
CA SER A 326 23.49 -21.17 -19.65
C SER A 326 23.74 -22.03 -20.89
N SER A 327 24.70 -22.96 -20.84
CA SER A 327 24.95 -23.98 -21.87
C SER A 327 23.94 -25.13 -21.92
N VAL A 328 23.07 -25.26 -20.90
CA VAL A 328 22.06 -26.32 -20.83
C VAL A 328 20.71 -25.88 -21.43
N LEU A 329 20.47 -24.58 -21.51
CA LEU A 329 19.23 -24.04 -22.08
C LEU A 329 19.20 -24.16 -23.61
N ASP A 330 18.12 -24.70 -24.15
CA ASP A 330 17.91 -24.76 -25.61
C ASP A 330 17.31 -23.43 -26.11
N VAL A 331 18.19 -22.44 -26.29
CA VAL A 331 17.81 -21.09 -26.74
C VAL A 331 17.03 -21.11 -28.04
N LYS A 332 17.34 -22.03 -28.96
CA LYS A 332 16.66 -22.11 -30.27
C LYS A 332 15.22 -22.58 -30.09
N ARG A 333 15.02 -23.67 -29.36
CA ARG A 333 13.68 -24.22 -29.08
C ARG A 333 12.84 -23.22 -28.31
N THR A 334 13.38 -22.62 -27.26
CA THR A 334 12.64 -21.65 -26.45
C THR A 334 12.38 -20.37 -27.23
N GLY A 335 13.28 -19.97 -28.14
CA GLY A 335 13.03 -18.91 -29.12
C GLY A 335 11.82 -19.19 -30.02
N VAL A 336 11.64 -20.42 -30.51
CA VAL A 336 10.45 -20.81 -31.30
C VAL A 336 9.16 -20.66 -30.49
N PHE A 337 9.14 -21.16 -29.25
CA PHE A 337 7.95 -21.02 -28.39
C PHE A 337 7.67 -19.55 -28.05
N SER A 338 8.71 -18.74 -27.87
CA SER A 338 8.60 -17.30 -27.65
C SER A 338 7.88 -16.59 -28.81
N LEU A 339 8.13 -17.02 -30.06
CA LEU A 339 7.43 -16.47 -31.22
C LEU A 339 5.92 -16.76 -31.17
N PHE A 340 5.48 -17.91 -30.64
CA PHE A 340 4.06 -18.16 -30.46
C PHE A 340 3.43 -17.22 -29.44
N LEU A 341 4.09 -17.00 -28.31
CA LEU A 341 3.61 -16.08 -27.28
C LEU A 341 3.51 -14.65 -27.84
N ILE A 342 4.56 -14.13 -28.47
CA ILE A 342 4.56 -12.78 -29.08
C ILE A 342 3.50 -12.67 -30.19
N SER A 343 3.34 -13.70 -31.01
CA SER A 343 2.31 -13.74 -32.06
C SER A 343 0.89 -13.73 -31.45
N SER A 344 0.73 -14.29 -30.25
CA SER A 344 -0.55 -14.31 -29.55
C SER A 344 -1.05 -12.89 -29.27
N SER A 345 -0.18 -11.94 -28.90
CA SER A 345 -0.54 -10.52 -28.75
C SER A 345 -1.10 -9.90 -30.03
N VAL A 346 -0.52 -10.21 -31.19
CA VAL A 346 -1.03 -9.72 -32.47
C VAL A 346 -2.44 -10.27 -32.72
N THR A 347 -2.65 -11.58 -32.50
CA THR A 347 -3.97 -12.20 -32.68
C THR A 347 -5.01 -11.66 -31.71
N PHE A 348 -4.62 -11.34 -30.47
CA PHE A 348 -5.49 -10.71 -29.48
C PHE A 348 -5.93 -9.32 -29.94
N TRP A 349 -4.98 -8.50 -30.42
CA TRP A 349 -5.27 -7.17 -30.95
C TRP A 349 -6.23 -7.22 -32.14
N ILE A 350 -6.07 -8.21 -33.02
CA ILE A 350 -7.02 -8.48 -34.12
C ILE A 350 -8.41 -8.84 -33.56
N ALA A 351 -8.48 -9.71 -32.55
CA ALA A 351 -9.73 -10.07 -31.89
C ALA A 351 -10.44 -8.83 -31.32
N GLU A 352 -9.71 -7.94 -30.64
CA GLU A 352 -10.26 -6.70 -30.10
C GLU A 352 -10.89 -5.82 -31.20
N ARG A 353 -10.24 -5.72 -32.37
CA ARG A 353 -10.79 -5.00 -33.53
C ARG A 353 -12.07 -5.64 -34.04
N PHE A 354 -12.13 -6.96 -34.14
CA PHE A 354 -13.34 -7.66 -34.56
C PHE A 354 -14.49 -7.54 -33.56
N LEU A 355 -14.19 -7.54 -32.25
CA LEU A 355 -15.19 -7.30 -31.21
C LEU A 355 -15.79 -5.88 -31.33
N LYS A 356 -14.94 -4.87 -31.52
CA LYS A 356 -15.37 -3.48 -31.73
C LYS A 356 -16.19 -3.31 -33.00
N ALA A 357 -15.84 -4.04 -34.06
CA ALA A 357 -16.57 -4.06 -35.33
C ALA A 357 -17.84 -4.93 -35.32
N GLY A 358 -18.19 -5.58 -34.21
CA GLY A 358 -19.36 -6.46 -34.09
C GLY A 358 -19.25 -7.77 -34.87
N LYS A 359 -18.06 -8.14 -35.38
CA LYS A 359 -17.83 -9.35 -36.18
C LYS A 359 -17.60 -10.58 -35.30
N LYS A 360 -18.68 -11.14 -34.75
CA LYS A 360 -18.64 -12.23 -33.76
C LYS A 360 -17.80 -13.45 -34.18
N SER A 361 -18.02 -13.99 -35.38
CA SER A 361 -17.30 -15.20 -35.84
C SER A 361 -15.78 -14.97 -35.93
N ALA A 362 -15.39 -13.83 -36.53
CA ALA A 362 -13.98 -13.44 -36.64
C ALA A 362 -13.34 -13.17 -35.27
N PHE A 363 -14.08 -12.56 -34.34
CA PHE A 363 -13.63 -12.38 -32.95
C PHE A 363 -13.36 -13.72 -32.25
N VAL A 364 -14.31 -14.66 -32.31
CA VAL A 364 -14.18 -15.99 -31.68
C VAL A 364 -12.99 -16.75 -32.27
N PHE A 365 -12.81 -16.71 -33.58
CA PHE A 365 -11.68 -17.35 -34.24
C PHE A 365 -10.34 -16.74 -33.80
N SER A 366 -10.19 -15.40 -33.86
CA SER A 366 -8.94 -14.72 -33.50
C SER A 366 -8.59 -14.92 -32.03
N LEU A 367 -9.57 -14.87 -31.11
CA LEU A 367 -9.33 -15.11 -29.69
C LEU A 367 -9.01 -16.59 -29.40
N GLY A 368 -9.65 -17.52 -30.11
CA GLY A 368 -9.31 -18.94 -30.05
C GLY A 368 -7.87 -19.21 -30.48
N LEU A 369 -7.40 -18.51 -31.52
CA LEU A 369 -6.00 -18.57 -31.96
C LEU A 369 -5.05 -18.01 -30.91
N THR A 370 -5.38 -16.89 -30.24
CA THR A 370 -4.58 -16.36 -29.13
C THR A 370 -4.41 -17.40 -28.02
N ILE A 371 -5.50 -18.05 -27.61
CA ILE A 371 -5.49 -19.09 -26.57
C ILE A 371 -4.62 -20.28 -27.00
N LEU A 372 -4.76 -20.74 -28.24
CA LEU A 372 -3.96 -21.86 -28.77
C LEU A 372 -2.46 -21.54 -28.77
N LEU A 373 -2.09 -20.32 -29.15
CA LEU A 373 -0.70 -19.86 -29.13
C LEU A 373 -0.15 -19.80 -27.70
N GLY A 374 -0.94 -19.29 -26.75
CA GLY A 374 -0.58 -19.27 -25.33
C GLY A 374 -0.41 -20.68 -24.73
N ILE A 375 -1.31 -21.62 -25.06
CA ILE A 375 -1.19 -23.03 -24.64
C ILE A 375 0.04 -23.68 -25.25
N THR A 376 0.33 -23.42 -26.52
CA THR A 376 1.54 -23.93 -27.20
C THR A 376 2.81 -23.43 -26.52
N PHE A 377 2.86 -22.16 -26.10
CA PHE A 377 3.97 -21.62 -25.31
C PHE A 377 4.13 -22.36 -23.98
N LEU A 378 3.04 -22.55 -23.22
CA LEU A 378 3.06 -23.26 -21.94
C LEU A 378 3.51 -24.73 -22.09
N ALA A 379 3.06 -25.40 -23.15
CA ALA A 379 3.52 -26.75 -23.48
C ALA A 379 5.02 -26.80 -23.77
N GLY A 380 5.55 -25.77 -24.45
CA GLY A 380 6.97 -25.59 -24.67
C GLY A 380 7.77 -25.47 -23.37
N GLN A 381 7.30 -24.63 -22.42
CA GLN A 381 7.95 -24.52 -21.11
C GLN A 381 7.86 -25.82 -20.30
N ALA A 382 6.71 -26.50 -20.31
CA ALA A 382 6.56 -27.77 -19.62
C ALA A 382 7.52 -28.84 -20.18
N TRP A 383 7.73 -28.85 -21.50
CA TRP A 383 8.72 -29.72 -22.13
C TRP A 383 10.14 -29.35 -21.66
N GLU A 384 10.52 -28.08 -21.70
CA GLU A 384 11.83 -27.65 -21.20
C GLU A 384 12.08 -28.09 -19.76
N TYR A 385 11.11 -27.88 -18.87
CA TYR A 385 11.18 -28.28 -17.47
C TYR A 385 11.35 -29.79 -17.32
N THR A 386 10.56 -30.57 -18.07
CA THR A 386 10.66 -32.02 -18.05
C THR A 386 12.06 -32.47 -18.51
N GLY A 387 12.61 -31.83 -19.54
CA GLY A 387 13.96 -32.10 -20.02
C GLY A 387 15.03 -31.79 -18.97
N LEU A 388 14.94 -30.67 -18.27
CA LEU A 388 15.87 -30.32 -17.18
C LEU A 388 15.76 -31.32 -16.02
N LEU A 389 14.55 -31.65 -15.58
CA LEU A 389 14.30 -32.59 -14.49
C LEU A 389 14.79 -34.02 -14.83
N MET A 390 14.65 -34.45 -16.08
CA MET A 390 15.18 -35.74 -16.55
C MET A 390 16.71 -35.80 -16.58
N ASN A 391 17.39 -34.65 -16.57
CA ASN A 391 18.84 -34.53 -16.48
C ASN A 391 19.30 -34.14 -15.05
N ASP A 392 18.48 -34.41 -14.04
CA ASP A 392 18.75 -34.13 -12.61
C ASP A 392 18.97 -32.64 -12.28
N ILE A 393 18.52 -31.73 -13.15
CA ILE A 393 18.53 -30.28 -12.90
C ILE A 393 17.19 -29.89 -12.30
N THR A 394 17.21 -29.57 -11.01
CA THR A 394 16.05 -29.23 -10.19
C THR A 394 16.23 -27.84 -9.57
N ILE A 395 15.18 -27.32 -8.93
CA ILE A 395 15.25 -26.04 -8.20
C ILE A 395 16.31 -26.04 -7.08
N ASN A 396 16.75 -27.20 -6.60
CA ASN A 396 17.74 -27.32 -5.52
C ASN A 396 19.16 -27.60 -6.02
N THR A 397 19.39 -27.67 -7.33
CA THR A 397 20.68 -28.08 -7.90
C THR A 397 21.75 -27.01 -7.67
N ASP A 398 21.47 -25.76 -8.02
CA ASP A 398 22.37 -24.62 -7.86
C ASP A 398 21.58 -23.31 -7.84
N LEU A 399 22.29 -22.19 -7.65
CA LEU A 399 21.69 -20.86 -7.55
C LEU A 399 21.06 -20.40 -8.87
N PHE A 400 21.65 -20.79 -10.01
CA PHE A 400 21.06 -20.53 -11.31
C PHE A 400 19.72 -21.25 -11.44
N SER A 401 19.68 -22.55 -11.18
CA SER A 401 18.49 -23.39 -11.33
C SER A 401 17.38 -22.91 -10.40
N ALA A 402 17.72 -22.57 -9.15
CA ALA A 402 16.79 -22.00 -8.19
C ALA A 402 16.15 -20.71 -8.72
N THR A 403 16.97 -19.78 -9.21
CA THR A 403 16.49 -18.48 -9.71
C THR A 403 15.78 -18.59 -11.06
N PHE A 404 16.25 -19.47 -11.95
CA PHE A 404 15.64 -19.84 -13.23
C PHE A 404 14.21 -20.34 -13.01
N PHE A 405 14.03 -21.47 -12.31
CA PHE A 405 12.72 -22.09 -12.11
C PHE A 405 11.76 -21.14 -11.37
N THR A 406 12.27 -20.30 -10.48
CA THR A 406 11.46 -19.28 -9.79
C THR A 406 10.94 -18.22 -10.77
N VAL A 407 11.83 -17.59 -11.57
CA VAL A 407 11.45 -16.52 -12.49
C VAL A 407 10.56 -17.03 -13.61
N THR A 408 10.98 -18.09 -14.32
CA THR A 408 10.26 -18.64 -15.47
C THR A 408 9.00 -19.38 -15.03
N GLY A 409 9.00 -19.99 -13.83
CA GLY A 409 7.82 -20.65 -13.26
C GLY A 409 6.75 -19.65 -12.86
N PHE A 410 7.14 -18.54 -12.22
CA PHE A 410 6.22 -17.48 -11.88
C PHE A 410 5.62 -16.81 -13.13
N HIS A 411 6.43 -16.60 -14.17
CA HIS A 411 5.93 -16.18 -15.49
C HIS A 411 4.94 -17.19 -16.09
N GLY A 412 5.25 -18.49 -16.05
CA GLY A 412 4.36 -19.55 -16.51
C GLY A 412 2.99 -19.56 -15.80
N ILE A 413 2.96 -19.29 -14.49
CA ILE A 413 1.70 -19.11 -13.73
C ILE A 413 0.91 -17.91 -14.28
N HIS A 414 1.57 -16.79 -14.60
CA HIS A 414 0.92 -15.60 -15.15
C HIS A 414 0.33 -15.84 -16.54
N VAL A 415 1.07 -16.52 -17.42
CA VAL A 415 0.58 -16.95 -18.73
C VAL A 415 -0.64 -17.87 -18.55
N THR A 416 -0.58 -18.82 -17.62
CA THR A 416 -1.70 -19.73 -17.34
C THR A 416 -2.95 -18.98 -16.87
N ALA A 417 -2.80 -18.05 -15.92
CA ALA A 417 -3.90 -17.19 -15.47
C ALA A 417 -4.47 -16.33 -16.61
N GLY A 418 -3.59 -15.80 -17.47
CA GLY A 418 -3.97 -15.08 -18.69
C GLY A 418 -4.79 -15.94 -19.64
N VAL A 419 -4.36 -17.18 -19.93
CA VAL A 419 -5.08 -18.12 -20.78
C VAL A 419 -6.46 -18.45 -20.19
N ILE A 420 -6.57 -18.67 -18.88
CA ILE A 420 -7.86 -18.90 -18.20
C ILE A 420 -8.78 -17.70 -18.39
N ALA A 421 -8.28 -16.47 -18.18
CA ALA A 421 -9.05 -15.26 -18.39
C ALA A 421 -9.51 -15.09 -19.85
N LEU A 422 -8.63 -15.36 -20.82
CA LEU A 422 -8.96 -15.35 -22.25
C LEU A 422 -10.04 -16.39 -22.58
N PHE A 423 -9.95 -17.59 -21.99
CA PHE A 423 -10.95 -18.64 -22.17
C PHE A 423 -12.33 -18.22 -21.62
N VAL A 424 -12.38 -17.59 -20.45
CA VAL A 424 -13.62 -16.99 -19.92
C VAL A 424 -14.18 -15.94 -20.88
N MET A 425 -13.34 -15.06 -21.42
CA MET A 425 -13.76 -14.05 -22.40
C MET A 425 -14.27 -14.69 -23.70
N LEU A 426 -13.67 -15.79 -24.15
CA LEU A 426 -14.13 -16.55 -25.31
C LEU A 426 -15.52 -17.15 -25.06
N LEU A 427 -15.74 -17.77 -23.90
CA LEU A 427 -17.04 -18.33 -23.53
C LEU A 427 -18.12 -17.24 -23.45
N MET A 428 -17.80 -16.08 -22.87
CA MET A 428 -18.69 -14.92 -22.84
C MET A 428 -19.00 -14.39 -24.24
N GLY A 429 -18.00 -14.39 -25.13
CA GLY A 429 -18.13 -14.07 -26.55
C GLY A 429 -19.07 -15.00 -27.30
N ILE A 430 -18.89 -16.31 -27.15
CA ILE A 430 -19.73 -17.34 -27.78
C ILE A 430 -21.17 -17.20 -27.32
N LYS A 431 -21.39 -17.02 -26.00
CA LYS A 431 -22.72 -16.80 -25.41
C LYS A 431 -23.37 -15.46 -25.75
N GLY A 432 -22.63 -14.53 -26.37
CA GLY A 432 -23.13 -13.20 -26.74
C GLY A 432 -23.19 -12.19 -25.58
N ASN A 433 -22.64 -12.55 -24.41
CA ASN A 433 -22.61 -11.69 -23.23
C ASN A 433 -21.53 -10.60 -23.28
N LEU A 434 -20.59 -10.73 -24.21
CA LEU A 434 -19.53 -9.76 -24.51
C LEU A 434 -19.85 -9.06 -25.83
N THR A 435 -20.23 -7.78 -25.75
CA THR A 435 -20.60 -6.93 -26.89
C THR A 435 -19.67 -5.72 -26.98
N SER A 436 -19.81 -4.91 -28.04
CA SER A 436 -19.00 -3.70 -28.25
C SER A 436 -19.08 -2.71 -27.08
N SER A 437 -20.22 -2.63 -26.37
CA SER A 437 -20.39 -1.78 -25.19
C SER A 437 -19.55 -2.23 -23.98
N LYS A 438 -19.20 -3.52 -23.91
CA LYS A 438 -18.31 -4.10 -22.90
C LYS A 438 -16.87 -4.29 -23.39
N SER A 439 -16.50 -3.73 -24.54
CA SER A 439 -15.15 -3.84 -25.12
C SER A 439 -14.05 -3.31 -24.19
N HIS A 440 -14.37 -2.40 -23.27
CA HIS A 440 -13.42 -1.89 -22.27
C HIS A 440 -12.97 -2.96 -21.26
N VAL A 441 -13.83 -3.93 -20.92
CA VAL A 441 -13.47 -5.07 -20.04
C VAL A 441 -12.52 -6.02 -20.78
N PHE A 442 -12.83 -6.32 -22.04
CA PHE A 442 -11.95 -7.13 -22.88
C PHE A 442 -10.59 -6.46 -23.09
N GLY A 443 -10.59 -5.14 -23.32
CA GLY A 443 -9.36 -4.35 -23.42
C GLY A 443 -8.49 -4.43 -22.17
N ALA A 444 -9.07 -4.43 -20.96
CA ALA A 444 -8.32 -4.58 -19.71
C ALA A 444 -7.60 -5.94 -19.61
N VAL A 445 -8.27 -7.03 -20.00
CA VAL A 445 -7.64 -8.37 -20.11
C VAL A 445 -6.52 -8.35 -21.14
N GLY A 446 -6.71 -7.63 -22.24
CA GLY A 446 -5.68 -7.41 -23.26
C GLY A 446 -4.43 -6.74 -22.75
N VAL A 447 -4.56 -5.68 -21.94
CA VAL A 447 -3.40 -5.00 -21.34
C VAL A 447 -2.60 -5.98 -20.48
N TYR A 448 -3.27 -6.83 -19.69
CA TYR A 448 -2.60 -7.87 -18.90
C TYR A 448 -1.90 -8.90 -19.80
N TRP A 449 -2.56 -9.40 -20.85
CA TRP A 449 -1.96 -10.36 -21.78
C TRP A 449 -0.71 -9.81 -22.47
N HIS A 450 -0.78 -8.57 -22.98
CA HIS A 450 0.39 -7.89 -23.56
C HIS A 450 1.51 -7.66 -22.54
N PHE A 451 1.17 -7.40 -21.27
CA PHE A 451 2.17 -7.27 -20.21
C PHE A 451 2.93 -8.58 -19.98
N VAL A 452 2.24 -9.73 -19.99
CA VAL A 452 2.88 -11.05 -19.86
C VAL A 452 3.90 -11.30 -20.98
N ASP A 453 3.61 -10.86 -22.22
CA ASP A 453 4.56 -10.94 -23.34
C ASP A 453 5.77 -10.03 -23.12
N VAL A 454 5.56 -8.80 -22.65
CA VAL A 454 6.65 -7.85 -22.36
C VAL A 454 7.58 -8.40 -21.28
N VAL A 455 7.02 -8.99 -20.22
CA VAL A 455 7.82 -9.66 -19.18
C VAL A 455 8.62 -10.81 -19.78
N TRP A 456 8.02 -11.61 -20.67
CA TRP A 456 8.74 -12.70 -21.32
C TRP A 456 9.95 -12.22 -22.13
N LEU A 457 9.84 -11.09 -22.84
CA LEU A 457 10.97 -10.52 -23.56
C LEU A 457 12.15 -10.18 -22.63
N ALA A 458 11.85 -9.63 -21.44
CA ALA A 458 12.87 -9.36 -20.43
C ALA A 458 13.46 -10.65 -19.85
N VAL A 459 12.62 -11.62 -19.50
CA VAL A 459 13.04 -12.95 -18.99
C VAL A 459 13.92 -13.66 -20.02
N PHE A 460 13.46 -13.76 -21.26
CA PHE A 460 14.19 -14.39 -22.35
C PHE A 460 15.53 -13.69 -22.61
N GLY A 461 15.52 -12.36 -22.66
CA GLY A 461 16.73 -11.56 -22.85
C GLY A 461 17.77 -11.76 -21.75
N ILE A 462 17.37 -11.68 -20.49
CA ILE A 462 18.30 -11.73 -19.35
C ILE A 462 18.78 -13.17 -19.07
N ILE A 463 17.88 -14.15 -19.14
CA ILE A 463 18.17 -15.53 -18.76
C ILE A 463 18.74 -16.33 -19.92
N TYR A 464 18.12 -16.29 -21.10
CA TYR A 464 18.48 -17.15 -22.23
C TYR A 464 19.52 -16.51 -23.15
N LEU A 465 19.48 -15.18 -23.33
CA LEU A 465 20.46 -14.46 -24.14
C LEU A 465 21.62 -13.86 -23.33
N GLY A 466 21.55 -13.93 -22.00
CA GLY A 466 22.59 -13.41 -21.10
C GLY A 466 22.72 -11.88 -21.13
N LEU A 467 21.66 -11.14 -21.45
CA LEU A 467 21.71 -9.68 -21.38
C LEU A 467 21.94 -9.23 -19.92
N LEU A 468 22.86 -8.29 -19.72
CA LEU A 468 23.21 -7.70 -18.41
C LEU A 468 23.94 -8.65 -17.44
N GLN A 469 24.39 -9.82 -17.92
CA GLN A 469 25.41 -10.65 -17.29
C GLN A 469 26.78 -10.25 -17.85
#